data_AF-A0A0D0SCW7-F1
#
_entry.id   AF-A0A0D0SCW7-F1
#
_cell.length_a   1.000
_cell.length_b   1.000
_cell.length_c   1.000
_cell.angle_alpha   90.00
_cell.angle_beta   90.00
_cell.angle_gamma   90.00
#
_symmetry.space_group_name_H-M   'P 1'
#
loop_
_entity.id
_entity.type
_entity.pdbx_description
1 polymer ?
#
loop_
_entity_poly.entity_id
_entity_poly.type
_entity_poly.pdbx_seq_one_letter_code
_entity_poly.pdbx_strand_id
1 'polypeptide(L)'
;MTEKEKFQSLDKKEKVTYLWDYYKIPIIGGISIILIAIYLVYISLTRPNEQIFYASLVNSFADVSEDSEFYKEFVDYAGIDTKDYTVNLETGSHFDLSSISGSNNVYYQKTIAIVEAGMVDVIVTDKANYEALASTGRFLSLEDERVKSIYDAYPNRVLSTIHVETGQKAYVGIDVSDSKWWKQLQTYENGAVVLINPDAPHIEKVKSFIDFLCTKES
;
A
#
# COMPACT_ATOMS: atom_id res chain seq x y z
N MET A 1 -64.79 -22.64 13.39
CA MET A 1 -64.29 -21.27 13.20
C MET A 1 -62.81 -21.36 12.87
N THR A 2 -62.46 -21.07 11.62
CA THR A 2 -61.08 -21.11 11.11
C THR A 2 -60.24 -19.99 11.73
N GLU A 3 -58.91 -20.13 11.79
CA GLU A 3 -58.03 -19.10 12.37
C GLU A 3 -58.21 -17.73 11.71
N LYS A 4 -58.55 -17.70 10.42
CA LYS A 4 -58.91 -16.47 9.69
C LYS A 4 -60.15 -15.78 10.26
N GLU A 5 -61.20 -16.53 10.58
CA GLU A 5 -62.45 -15.99 11.14
C GLU A 5 -62.24 -15.43 12.56
N LYS A 6 -61.38 -16.08 13.34
CA LYS A 6 -61.03 -15.69 14.72
C LYS A 6 -60.14 -14.45 14.76
N PHE A 7 -59.23 -14.29 13.79
CA PHE A 7 -58.40 -13.10 13.65
C PHE A 7 -59.21 -11.88 13.20
N GLN A 8 -60.20 -12.05 12.31
CA GLN A 8 -61.00 -10.93 11.80
C GLN A 8 -61.92 -10.32 12.86
N SER A 9 -62.42 -11.12 13.82
CA SER A 9 -63.34 -10.69 14.89
C SER A 9 -62.69 -9.94 16.06
N LEU A 10 -61.36 -9.85 16.14
CA LEU A 10 -60.63 -9.22 17.25
C LEU A 10 -60.52 -7.69 17.11
N ASP A 11 -60.54 -6.97 18.24
CA ASP A 11 -60.26 -5.53 18.27
C ASP A 11 -58.78 -5.24 17.95
N LYS A 12 -58.43 -4.01 17.54
CA LYS A 12 -57.07 -3.66 17.07
C LYS A 12 -55.97 -3.99 18.10
N LYS A 13 -56.24 -3.83 19.40
CA LYS A 13 -55.31 -4.21 20.48
C LYS A 13 -55.12 -5.72 20.58
N GLU A 14 -56.20 -6.49 20.52
CA GLU A 14 -56.15 -7.95 20.65
C GLU A 14 -55.48 -8.61 19.44
N LYS A 15 -55.61 -8.01 18.26
CA LYS A 15 -54.88 -8.43 17.04
C LYS A 15 -53.36 -8.35 17.22
N VAL A 16 -52.86 -7.28 17.86
CA VAL A 16 -51.42 -7.11 18.11
C VAL A 16 -50.93 -8.14 19.14
N THR A 17 -51.69 -8.35 20.22
CA THR A 17 -51.36 -9.38 21.23
C THR A 17 -51.34 -10.78 20.63
N TYR A 18 -52.34 -11.13 19.81
CA TYR A 18 -52.40 -12.42 19.13
C TYR A 18 -51.23 -12.62 18.15
N LEU A 19 -50.85 -11.57 17.40
CA LEU A 19 -49.68 -11.61 16.52
C LEU A 19 -48.39 -11.85 17.32
N TRP A 20 -48.25 -11.20 18.47
CA TRP A 20 -47.09 -11.35 19.33
C TRP A 20 -47.02 -12.74 19.98
N ASP A 21 -48.10 -13.22 20.58
CA ASP A 21 -48.10 -14.50 21.30
C ASP A 21 -47.82 -15.69 20.38
N TYR A 22 -48.30 -15.63 19.13
CA TYR A 22 -48.14 -16.72 18.17
C TYR A 22 -46.95 -16.56 17.22
N TYR A 23 -46.63 -15.34 16.79
CA TYR A 23 -45.63 -15.08 15.73
C TYR A 23 -44.38 -14.32 16.19
N LYS A 24 -44.19 -14.01 17.49
CA LYS A 24 -42.97 -13.29 17.96
C LYS A 24 -41.65 -13.90 17.49
N ILE A 25 -41.52 -15.23 17.52
CA ILE A 25 -40.28 -15.92 17.11
C ILE A 25 -40.06 -15.79 15.59
N PRO A 26 -41.04 -16.10 14.71
CA PRO A 26 -40.94 -15.81 13.28
C PRO A 26 -40.67 -14.34 12.94
N ILE A 27 -41.31 -13.40 13.66
CA ILE A 27 -41.14 -11.96 13.45
C ILE A 27 -39.71 -11.54 13.79
N ILE A 28 -39.19 -11.94 14.96
CA ILE A 28 -37.81 -11.65 15.37
C ILE A 28 -36.81 -12.30 14.41
N GLY A 29 -37.08 -13.53 13.96
CA GLY A 29 -36.25 -14.21 12.96
C GLY A 29 -36.20 -13.47 11.62
N GLY A 30 -37.36 -13.04 11.12
CA GLY A 30 -37.46 -12.26 9.88
C GLY A 30 -36.73 -10.92 9.97
N ILE A 31 -36.91 -10.19 11.06
CA ILE A 31 -36.17 -8.94 11.31
C ILE A 31 -34.67 -9.20 11.37
N SER A 32 -34.24 -10.25 12.08
CA SER A 32 -32.83 -10.62 12.18
C SER A 32 -32.20 -10.91 10.81
N ILE A 33 -32.90 -11.65 9.93
CA ILE A 33 -32.42 -11.94 8.57
C ILE A 33 -32.26 -10.65 7.75
N ILE A 34 -33.23 -9.74 7.84
CA ILE A 34 -33.17 -8.44 7.15
C ILE A 34 -31.97 -7.63 7.66
N LEU A 35 -31.76 -7.57 8.97
CA LEU A 35 -30.61 -6.87 9.55
C LEU A 35 -29.28 -7.48 9.13
N ILE A 36 -29.17 -8.82 9.07
CA ILE A 36 -27.98 -9.50 8.56
C ILE A 36 -27.75 -9.15 7.08
N ALA A 37 -28.79 -9.17 6.25
CA ALA A 37 -28.67 -8.81 4.85
C ALA A 37 -28.19 -7.36 4.66
N ILE A 38 -28.78 -6.41 5.41
CA ILE A 38 -28.35 -5.00 5.40
C ILE A 38 -26.88 -4.89 5.85
N TYR A 39 -26.49 -5.61 6.90
CA TYR A 39 -25.12 -5.60 7.42
C TYR A 39 -24.11 -6.18 6.42
N LEU A 40 -24.45 -7.27 5.73
CA LEU A 40 -23.59 -7.86 4.70
C LEU A 40 -23.41 -6.92 3.50
N VAL A 41 -24.49 -6.28 3.06
CA VAL A 41 -24.41 -5.24 2.00
C VAL A 41 -23.56 -4.06 2.47
N TYR A 42 -23.76 -3.60 3.71
CA TYR A 42 -22.96 -2.54 4.30
C TYR A 42 -21.47 -2.87 4.30
N ILE A 43 -21.08 -4.05 4.82
CA ILE A 43 -19.67 -4.48 4.78
C ILE A 43 -19.16 -4.58 3.34
N SER A 44 -19.95 -5.15 2.42
CA SER A 44 -19.50 -5.26 1.02
C SER A 44 -19.25 -3.91 0.37
N LEU A 45 -20.02 -2.88 0.73
CA LEU A 45 -19.89 -1.51 0.21
C LEU A 45 -18.87 -0.65 0.95
N THR A 46 -18.49 -1.04 2.17
CA THR A 46 -17.57 -0.27 3.04
C THR A 46 -16.26 -0.98 3.30
N ARG A 47 -16.02 -2.14 2.66
CA ARG A 47 -14.73 -2.81 2.72
C ARG A 47 -13.67 -1.86 2.20
N PRO A 48 -12.59 -1.62 2.95
CA PRO A 48 -11.47 -0.88 2.41
C PRO A 48 -10.93 -1.63 1.20
N ASN A 49 -10.57 -0.89 0.17
CA ASN A 49 -9.93 -1.42 -1.02
C ASN A 49 -8.64 -2.14 -0.62
N GLU A 50 -8.34 -3.23 -1.31
CA GLU A 50 -7.12 -4.00 -1.04
C GLU A 50 -5.91 -3.16 -1.47
N GLN A 51 -4.96 -2.94 -0.55
CA GLN A 51 -3.71 -2.28 -0.91
C GLN A 51 -2.87 -3.26 -1.74
N ILE A 52 -2.38 -2.81 -2.89
CA ILE A 52 -1.60 -3.65 -3.82
C ILE A 52 -0.22 -3.09 -4.16
N PHE A 53 0.13 -1.93 -3.59
CA PHE A 53 1.47 -1.37 -3.67
C PHE A 53 1.67 -0.34 -2.58
N TYR A 54 2.85 -0.34 -1.97
CA TYR A 54 3.28 0.66 -1.00
C TYR A 54 4.72 1.11 -1.27
N ALA A 55 4.90 2.40 -1.58
CA ALA A 55 6.18 3.07 -1.60
C ALA A 55 6.29 4.14 -0.50
N SER A 56 7.41 4.15 0.21
CA SER A 56 7.79 5.28 1.08
C SER A 56 8.88 6.10 0.41
N LEU A 57 8.56 7.36 0.12
CA LEU A 57 9.45 8.35 -0.49
C LEU A 57 10.10 9.18 0.63
N VAL A 58 11.21 8.65 1.15
CA VAL A 58 11.99 9.28 2.22
C VAL A 58 12.54 10.63 1.77
N ASN A 59 12.46 11.65 2.63
CA ASN A 59 12.93 13.01 2.37
C ASN A 59 12.29 13.72 1.18
N SER A 60 11.16 13.22 0.66
CA SER A 60 10.36 13.95 -0.30
C SER A 60 9.33 14.82 0.42
N PHE A 61 9.07 16.03 -0.08
CA PHE A 61 7.95 16.87 0.37
C PHE A 61 6.87 16.99 -0.69
N ALA A 62 6.96 16.15 -1.73
CA ALA A 62 6.07 16.19 -2.87
C ALA A 62 4.65 15.73 -2.50
N ASP A 63 3.66 16.29 -3.18
CA ASP A 63 2.30 15.77 -3.14
C ASP A 63 2.22 14.49 -3.98
N VAL A 64 2.03 13.37 -3.29
CA VAL A 64 1.81 12.03 -3.87
C VAL A 64 0.44 11.46 -3.48
N SER A 65 -0.48 12.34 -3.06
CA SER A 65 -1.86 11.97 -2.74
C SER A 65 -2.59 11.40 -3.96
N GLU A 66 -3.74 10.76 -3.74
CA GLU A 66 -4.57 10.17 -4.80
C GLU A 66 -5.00 11.20 -5.86
N ASP A 67 -5.01 12.49 -5.50
CA ASP A 67 -5.34 13.58 -6.41
C ASP A 67 -4.16 14.10 -7.24
N SER A 68 -2.93 13.75 -6.87
CA SER A 68 -1.71 14.16 -7.56
C SER A 68 -1.61 13.53 -8.97
N GLU A 69 -0.95 14.24 -9.88
CA GLU A 69 -0.66 13.74 -11.23
C GLU A 69 0.20 12.48 -11.18
N PHE A 70 1.23 12.45 -10.31
CA PHE A 70 2.11 11.30 -10.12
C PHE A 70 1.33 10.04 -9.75
N TYR A 71 0.40 10.13 -8.80
CA TYR A 71 -0.42 9.00 -8.38
C TYR A 71 -1.29 8.48 -9.53
N LYS A 72 -2.03 9.39 -10.18
CA LYS A 72 -2.98 9.04 -11.26
C LYS A 72 -2.27 8.38 -12.44
N GLU A 73 -1.12 8.94 -12.83
CA GLU A 73 -0.31 8.43 -13.94
C GLU A 73 0.37 7.10 -13.59
N PHE A 74 0.82 6.91 -12.34
CA PHE A 74 1.36 5.61 -11.92
C PHE A 74 0.28 4.53 -11.94
N VAL A 75 -0.89 4.80 -11.37
CA VAL A 75 -2.03 3.87 -11.33
C VAL A 75 -2.47 3.49 -12.74
N ASP A 76 -2.58 4.47 -13.65
CA ASP A 76 -2.93 4.22 -15.05
C ASP A 76 -1.86 3.39 -15.76
N TYR A 77 -0.58 3.76 -15.59
CA TYR A 77 0.55 3.02 -16.13
C TYR A 77 0.58 1.55 -15.67
N ALA A 78 0.32 1.32 -14.38
CA ALA A 78 0.32 0.00 -13.77
C ALA A 78 -0.99 -0.79 -14.01
N GLY A 79 -1.98 -0.20 -14.69
CA GLY A 79 -3.28 -0.81 -14.98
C GLY A 79 -4.07 -1.15 -13.72
N ILE A 80 -4.01 -0.28 -12.70
CA ILE A 80 -4.65 -0.51 -11.39
C ILE A 80 -6.06 0.10 -11.41
N ASP A 81 -7.08 -0.72 -11.12
CA ASP A 81 -8.44 -0.21 -10.89
C ASP A 81 -8.57 0.29 -9.44
N THR A 82 -8.54 1.61 -9.27
CA THR A 82 -8.62 2.26 -7.94
C THR A 82 -9.98 2.15 -7.27
N LYS A 83 -10.98 1.55 -7.93
CA LYS A 83 -12.25 1.20 -7.29
C LYS A 83 -12.12 0.00 -6.36
N ASP A 84 -11.30 -0.98 -6.74
CA ASP A 84 -11.14 -2.24 -6.02
C ASP A 84 -9.83 -2.28 -5.23
N TYR A 85 -8.82 -1.52 -5.69
CA TYR A 85 -7.48 -1.55 -5.16
C TYR A 85 -6.97 -0.17 -4.74
N THR A 86 -6.00 -0.14 -3.83
CA THR A 86 -5.32 1.09 -3.42
C THR A 86 -3.81 0.98 -3.60
N VAL A 87 -3.22 2.10 -3.96
CA VAL A 87 -1.78 2.34 -3.89
C VAL A 87 -1.53 3.27 -2.71
N ASN A 88 -0.55 2.95 -1.88
CA ASN A 88 -0.09 3.81 -0.80
C ASN A 88 1.25 4.45 -1.19
N LEU A 89 1.26 5.77 -1.31
CA LEU A 89 2.50 6.54 -1.48
C LEU A 89 2.60 7.48 -0.29
N GLU A 90 3.65 7.37 0.52
CA GLU A 90 3.87 8.30 1.63
C GLU A 90 5.22 8.99 1.57
N THR A 91 5.24 10.23 2.06
CA THR A 91 6.41 11.10 2.15
C THR A 91 6.77 11.46 3.59
N GLY A 92 6.13 10.79 4.57
CA GLY A 92 6.16 11.18 5.98
C GLY A 92 7.44 10.85 6.75
N SER A 93 8.49 10.36 6.08
CA SER A 93 9.73 9.91 6.71
C SER A 93 10.89 10.84 6.33
N HIS A 94 11.43 11.57 7.32
CA HIS A 94 12.50 12.55 7.11
C HIS A 94 13.71 12.32 8.04
N PHE A 95 14.86 11.99 7.46
CA PHE A 95 16.09 11.73 8.21
C PHE A 95 17.34 11.91 7.35
N ASP A 96 18.48 12.12 8.02
CA ASP A 96 19.79 12.27 7.37
C ASP A 96 20.82 11.36 8.07
N LEU A 97 21.13 10.24 7.42
CA LEU A 97 22.09 9.23 7.88
C LEU A 97 23.54 9.64 7.65
N SER A 98 23.80 10.73 6.91
CA SER A 98 25.15 11.32 6.84
C SER A 98 25.52 12.05 8.12
N SER A 99 24.54 12.40 8.96
CA SER A 99 24.73 13.01 10.27
C SER A 99 25.03 11.98 11.37
N ILE A 100 25.85 12.36 12.37
CA ILE A 100 26.24 11.50 13.50
C ILE A 100 25.03 10.92 14.27
N SER A 101 23.90 11.63 14.26
CA SER A 101 22.67 11.24 14.96
C SER A 101 21.60 10.64 14.04
N GLY A 102 21.87 10.46 12.75
CA GLY A 102 20.87 10.04 11.77
C GLY A 102 20.16 8.74 12.14
N SER A 103 20.89 7.77 12.68
CA SER A 103 20.34 6.48 13.13
C SER A 103 19.50 6.56 14.41
N ASN A 104 19.60 7.63 15.20
CA ASN A 104 18.75 7.90 16.35
C ASN A 104 17.46 8.65 15.98
N ASN A 105 17.25 8.95 14.70
CA ASN A 105 16.05 9.62 14.22
C ASN A 105 14.84 8.67 14.27
N VAL A 106 13.72 9.14 14.82
CA VAL A 106 12.47 8.34 14.94
C VAL A 106 11.89 7.95 13.58
N TYR A 107 12.02 8.79 12.55
CA TYR A 107 11.57 8.47 11.19
C TYR A 107 12.42 7.39 10.54
N TYR A 108 13.73 7.38 10.81
CA TYR A 108 14.59 6.28 10.39
C TYR A 108 14.14 4.96 11.04
N GLN A 109 13.92 4.98 12.36
CA GLN A 109 13.44 3.79 13.09
C GLN A 109 12.07 3.31 12.58
N LYS A 110 11.13 4.23 12.29
CA LYS A 110 9.85 3.90 11.64
C LYS A 110 10.06 3.26 10.26
N THR A 111 10.95 3.82 9.45
CA THR A 111 11.25 3.32 8.08
C THR A 111 11.82 1.90 8.13
N ILE A 112 12.77 1.65 9.03
CA ILE A 112 13.31 0.29 9.21
C ILE A 112 12.23 -0.66 9.75
N ALA A 113 11.38 -0.22 10.69
CA ALA A 113 10.31 -1.06 11.21
C ALA A 113 9.31 -1.49 10.13
N ILE A 114 8.91 -0.61 9.20
CA ILE A 114 8.01 -0.99 8.10
C ILE A 114 8.68 -1.90 7.06
N VAL A 115 10.00 -1.80 6.89
CA VAL A 115 10.78 -2.71 6.06
C VAL A 115 10.85 -4.09 6.70
N GLU A 116 11.30 -4.17 7.96
CA GLU A 116 11.46 -5.43 8.70
C GLU A 116 10.12 -6.13 8.99
N ALA A 117 9.01 -5.38 9.03
CA ALA A 117 7.66 -5.94 9.15
C ALA A 117 7.06 -6.38 7.80
N GLY A 118 7.77 -6.23 6.68
CA GLY A 118 7.27 -6.57 5.35
C GLY A 118 6.05 -5.75 4.94
N MET A 119 5.92 -4.50 5.41
CA MET A 119 4.73 -3.69 5.12
C MET A 119 4.87 -2.91 3.81
N VAL A 120 6.09 -2.43 3.51
CA VAL A 120 6.40 -1.61 2.34
C VAL A 120 7.01 -2.44 1.23
N ASP A 121 6.67 -2.15 -0.03
CA ASP A 121 7.28 -2.82 -1.18
C ASP A 121 8.63 -2.20 -1.55
N VAL A 122 8.69 -0.87 -1.56
CA VAL A 122 9.91 -0.13 -1.92
C VAL A 122 10.14 1.11 -1.05
N ILE A 123 11.41 1.43 -0.84
CA ILE A 123 11.86 2.72 -0.33
C ILE A 123 12.46 3.50 -1.49
N VAL A 124 11.99 4.73 -1.70
CA VAL A 124 12.68 5.72 -2.54
C VAL A 124 13.43 6.66 -1.62
N THR A 125 14.72 6.85 -1.88
CA THR A 125 15.57 7.69 -1.04
C THR A 125 16.54 8.49 -1.88
N ASP A 126 17.02 9.60 -1.32
CA ASP A 126 18.09 10.38 -1.94
C ASP A 126 19.42 9.61 -1.91
N LYS A 127 20.35 9.99 -2.79
CA LYS A 127 21.66 9.36 -2.87
C LYS A 127 22.50 9.48 -1.58
N ALA A 128 22.28 10.49 -0.75
CA ALA A 128 23.05 10.67 0.48
C ALA A 128 22.67 9.62 1.54
N ASN A 129 21.40 9.22 1.60
CA ASN A 129 20.92 8.17 2.50
C ASN A 129 21.03 6.75 1.92
N TYR A 130 21.08 6.60 0.60
CA TYR A 130 21.17 5.30 -0.07
C TYR A 130 22.28 4.42 0.51
N GLU A 131 23.52 4.91 0.58
CA GLU A 131 24.66 4.05 0.96
C GLU A 131 24.48 3.49 2.37
N ALA A 132 24.08 4.33 3.32
CA ALA A 132 23.87 3.94 4.71
C ALA A 132 22.70 2.95 4.89
N LEU A 133 21.63 3.08 4.09
CA LEU A 133 20.50 2.14 4.10
C LEU A 133 20.88 0.81 3.45
N ALA A 134 21.42 0.88 2.24
CA ALA A 134 21.78 -0.27 1.42
C ALA A 134 22.82 -1.16 2.10
N SER A 135 23.83 -0.55 2.73
CA SER A 135 24.93 -1.29 3.36
C SER A 135 24.50 -2.12 4.58
N THR A 136 23.28 -1.96 5.07
CA THR A 136 22.78 -2.73 6.23
C THR A 136 22.44 -4.19 5.92
N GLY A 137 22.32 -4.56 4.64
CA GLY A 137 21.89 -5.90 4.24
C GLY A 137 20.39 -6.19 4.44
N ARG A 138 19.57 -5.15 4.67
CA ARG A 138 18.11 -5.26 4.85
C ARG A 138 17.31 -5.29 3.56
N PHE A 139 17.92 -4.98 2.42
CA PHE A 139 17.22 -4.80 1.15
C PHE A 139 17.51 -5.96 0.19
N LEU A 140 16.55 -6.22 -0.69
CA LEU A 140 16.61 -7.34 -1.63
C LEU A 140 17.73 -7.14 -2.65
N SER A 141 18.53 -8.19 -2.88
CA SER A 141 19.46 -8.21 -4.01
C SER A 141 18.69 -8.28 -5.32
N LEU A 142 19.05 -7.45 -6.28
CA LEU A 142 18.53 -7.47 -7.65
C LEU A 142 19.00 -8.70 -8.44
N GLU A 143 19.91 -9.49 -7.87
CA GLU A 143 20.28 -10.82 -8.38
C GLU A 143 19.28 -11.92 -7.95
N ASP A 144 18.30 -11.62 -7.09
CA ASP A 144 17.22 -12.55 -6.73
C ASP A 144 16.28 -12.78 -7.93
N GLU A 145 15.96 -14.04 -8.22
CA GLU A 145 15.13 -14.46 -9.35
C GLU A 145 13.76 -13.75 -9.41
N ARG A 146 13.18 -13.37 -8.25
CA ARG A 146 11.89 -12.66 -8.18
C ARG A 146 11.95 -11.27 -8.83
N VAL A 147 13.10 -10.61 -8.79
CA VAL A 147 13.31 -9.25 -9.30
C VAL A 147 14.35 -9.17 -10.41
N LYS A 148 14.91 -10.31 -10.83
CA LYS A 148 15.94 -10.39 -11.87
C LYS A 148 15.55 -9.71 -13.18
N SER A 149 14.26 -9.71 -13.53
CA SER A 149 13.75 -9.00 -14.71
C SER A 149 13.97 -7.48 -14.66
N ILE A 150 14.04 -6.88 -13.47
CA ILE A 150 14.39 -5.45 -13.28
C ILE A 150 15.88 -5.24 -13.58
N TYR A 151 16.75 -6.11 -13.04
CA TYR A 151 18.20 -6.05 -13.31
C TYR A 151 18.46 -6.15 -14.82
N ASP A 152 17.84 -7.13 -15.49
CA ASP A 152 18.04 -7.39 -16.91
C ASP A 152 17.51 -6.25 -17.80
N ALA A 153 16.42 -5.58 -17.39
CA ALA A 153 15.88 -4.43 -18.10
C ALA A 153 16.71 -3.15 -17.92
N TYR A 154 17.33 -2.96 -16.74
CA TYR A 154 18.02 -1.73 -16.38
C TYR A 154 19.44 -1.94 -15.81
N PRO A 155 20.33 -2.70 -16.48
CA PRO A 155 21.62 -3.09 -15.90
C PRO A 155 22.51 -1.89 -15.57
N ASN A 156 22.43 -0.82 -16.36
CA ASN A 156 23.22 0.41 -16.15
C ASN A 156 22.71 1.30 -15.01
N ARG A 157 21.54 0.99 -14.44
CA ARG A 157 20.96 1.70 -13.29
C ARG A 157 21.23 0.99 -11.97
N VAL A 158 21.74 -0.23 -12.02
CA VAL A 158 21.97 -1.04 -10.82
C VAL A 158 23.15 -0.48 -10.03
N LEU A 159 22.90 -0.17 -8.76
CA LEU A 159 23.88 0.31 -7.80
C LEU A 159 24.28 -0.83 -6.87
N SER A 160 25.57 -0.89 -6.55
CA SER A 160 26.11 -1.83 -5.57
C SER A 160 26.53 -1.13 -4.28
N THR A 161 26.58 -1.87 -3.19
CA THR A 161 27.15 -1.47 -1.90
C THR A 161 27.98 -2.61 -1.32
N ILE A 162 28.72 -2.34 -0.24
CA ILE A 162 29.37 -3.36 0.58
C ILE A 162 28.59 -3.47 1.90
N HIS A 163 28.05 -4.64 2.20
CA HIS A 163 27.34 -4.85 3.46
C HIS A 163 28.29 -4.70 4.65
N VAL A 164 27.93 -3.85 5.61
CA VAL A 164 28.81 -3.52 6.75
C VAL A 164 29.08 -4.72 7.66
N GLU A 165 28.13 -5.64 7.77
CA GLU A 165 28.26 -6.81 8.66
C GLU A 165 29.08 -7.94 8.02
N THR A 166 28.91 -8.18 6.72
CA THR A 166 29.49 -9.34 6.03
C THR A 166 30.70 -8.99 5.17
N GLY A 167 30.90 -7.71 4.83
CA GLY A 167 31.89 -7.25 3.86
C GLY A 167 31.62 -7.70 2.43
N GLN A 168 30.45 -8.30 2.15
CA GLN A 168 30.11 -8.79 0.82
C GLN A 168 29.53 -7.68 -0.05
N LYS A 169 29.86 -7.71 -1.33
CA LYS A 169 29.25 -6.83 -2.34
C LYS A 169 27.84 -7.31 -2.65
N ALA A 170 26.89 -6.39 -2.69
CA ALA A 170 25.51 -6.65 -3.07
C ALA A 170 25.01 -5.60 -4.06
N TYR A 171 24.07 -5.97 -4.92
CA TYR A 171 23.44 -5.10 -5.92
C TYR A 171 21.99 -4.85 -5.51
N VAL A 172 21.73 -3.76 -4.78
CA VAL A 172 20.46 -3.59 -4.05
C VAL A 172 19.71 -2.30 -4.41
N GLY A 173 20.33 -1.40 -5.19
CA GLY A 173 19.74 -0.12 -5.58
C GLY A 173 19.48 0.00 -7.07
N ILE A 174 18.40 0.68 -7.44
CA ILE A 174 18.13 1.12 -8.82
C ILE A 174 18.18 2.65 -8.88
N ASP A 175 19.11 3.20 -9.66
CA ASP A 175 19.23 4.64 -9.90
C ASP A 175 18.09 5.12 -10.82
N VAL A 176 17.20 5.92 -10.23
CA VAL A 176 16.05 6.55 -10.89
C VAL A 176 16.22 8.07 -10.96
N SER A 177 17.42 8.60 -10.78
CA SER A 177 17.69 10.05 -10.67
C SER A 177 17.26 10.87 -11.89
N ASP A 178 17.22 10.26 -13.08
CA ASP A 178 16.81 10.91 -14.32
C ASP A 178 15.30 10.84 -14.59
N SER A 179 14.51 10.30 -13.66
CA SER A 179 13.05 10.30 -13.76
C SER A 179 12.52 11.71 -13.92
N LYS A 180 11.63 11.90 -14.91
CA LYS A 180 10.93 13.17 -15.13
C LYS A 180 10.12 13.61 -13.90
N TRP A 181 9.65 12.64 -13.12
CA TRP A 181 8.79 12.86 -11.97
C TRP A 181 9.46 13.66 -10.87
N TRP A 182 10.76 13.48 -10.63
CA TRP A 182 11.49 14.22 -9.60
C TRP A 182 11.52 15.72 -9.87
N LYS A 183 11.64 16.11 -11.14
CA LYS A 183 11.56 17.52 -11.56
C LYS A 183 10.16 18.09 -11.37
N GLN A 184 9.13 17.36 -11.81
CA GLN A 184 7.74 17.80 -11.68
C GLN A 184 7.30 17.92 -10.22
N LEU A 185 7.71 16.97 -9.40
CA LEU A 185 7.45 16.91 -7.96
C LEU A 185 8.36 17.84 -7.13
N GLN A 186 9.36 18.47 -7.75
CA GLN A 186 10.36 19.32 -7.08
C GLN A 186 11.03 18.63 -5.88
N THR A 187 11.44 17.37 -6.08
CA THR A 187 12.05 16.52 -5.06
C THR A 187 13.29 15.83 -5.61
N TYR A 188 14.13 15.28 -4.73
CA TYR A 188 15.34 14.53 -5.09
C TYR A 188 16.28 15.23 -6.10
N GLU A 189 16.55 16.53 -5.93
CA GLU A 189 17.41 17.32 -6.83
C GLU A 189 18.80 16.70 -7.05
N ASN A 190 19.33 16.02 -6.02
CA ASN A 190 20.66 15.37 -6.05
C ASN A 190 20.61 13.89 -6.46
N GLY A 191 19.47 13.43 -6.98
CA GLY A 191 19.24 12.07 -7.43
C GLY A 191 18.51 11.20 -6.40
N ALA A 192 17.92 10.13 -6.91
CA ALA A 192 17.07 9.21 -6.18
C ALA A 192 17.42 7.75 -6.52
N VAL A 193 17.24 6.89 -5.54
CA VAL A 193 17.47 5.45 -5.64
C VAL A 193 16.28 4.71 -5.07
N VAL A 194 15.86 3.64 -5.75
CA VAL A 194 14.86 2.69 -5.25
C VAL A 194 15.57 1.51 -4.59
N LEU A 195 15.14 1.17 -3.37
CA LEU A 195 15.50 -0.03 -2.63
C LEU A 195 14.26 -0.92 -2.48
N ILE A 196 14.40 -2.22 -2.71
CA ILE A 196 13.28 -3.17 -2.68
C ILE A 196 13.28 -3.92 -1.34
N ASN A 197 12.11 -4.04 -0.71
CA ASN A 197 11.96 -4.84 0.50
C ASN A 197 12.08 -6.35 0.15
N PRO A 198 12.92 -7.14 0.84
CA PRO A 198 13.01 -8.59 0.63
C PRO A 198 11.68 -9.33 0.82
N ASP A 199 10.81 -8.79 1.68
CA ASP A 199 9.49 -9.30 2.02
C ASP A 199 8.36 -8.43 1.44
N ALA A 200 8.61 -7.72 0.33
CA ALA A 200 7.61 -6.90 -0.36
C ALA A 200 6.31 -7.71 -0.62
N PRO A 201 5.15 -7.30 -0.06
CA PRO A 201 3.89 -8.02 -0.22
C PRO A 201 3.41 -8.16 -1.67
N HIS A 202 3.82 -7.21 -2.53
CA HIS A 202 3.40 -7.09 -3.91
C HIS A 202 4.62 -6.97 -4.84
N ILE A 203 5.56 -7.91 -4.71
CA ILE A 203 6.82 -7.95 -5.48
C ILE A 203 6.59 -7.86 -7.00
N GLU A 204 5.46 -8.37 -7.50
CA GLU A 204 5.05 -8.31 -8.90
C GLU A 204 4.74 -6.88 -9.40
N LYS A 205 4.38 -5.96 -8.50
CA LYS A 205 4.09 -4.56 -8.82
C LYS A 205 5.33 -3.67 -8.78
N VAL A 206 6.39 -4.09 -8.09
CA VAL A 206 7.66 -3.35 -7.98
C VAL A 206 8.24 -2.99 -9.35
N LYS A 207 8.22 -3.94 -10.30
CA LYS A 207 8.72 -3.67 -11.66
C LYS A 207 7.92 -2.56 -12.36
N SER A 208 6.60 -2.55 -12.20
CA SER A 208 5.74 -1.53 -12.84
C SER A 208 6.09 -0.13 -12.33
N PHE A 209 6.36 0.01 -11.03
CA PHE A 209 6.81 1.27 -10.44
C PHE A 209 8.18 1.71 -10.95
N ILE A 210 9.15 0.79 -11.06
CA ILE A 210 10.47 1.11 -11.59
C ILE A 210 10.39 1.49 -13.08
N ASP A 211 9.62 0.77 -13.88
CA ASP A 211 9.41 1.09 -15.29
C ASP A 211 8.77 2.47 -15.45
N PHE A 212 7.77 2.80 -14.63
CA PHE A 212 7.13 4.10 -14.58
C PHE A 212 8.13 5.23 -14.29
N LEU A 213 9.00 5.05 -13.29
CA LEU A 213 10.06 6.01 -12.96
C LEU A 213 11.13 6.12 -14.05
N CYS A 214 11.40 5.05 -14.79
CA CYS A 214 12.40 5.03 -15.86
C CYS A 214 11.85 5.49 -17.23
N THR A 215 10.56 5.79 -17.32
CA THR A 215 9.92 6.24 -18.56
C THR A 215 10.40 7.66 -18.92
N LYS A 216 10.94 7.82 -20.13
CA LYS A 216 11.41 9.11 -20.64
C LYS A 216 10.24 9.98 -21.10
N GLU A 217 10.42 11.30 -21.06
CA GLU A 217 9.51 12.23 -21.77
C GLU A 217 9.47 11.89 -23.26
N SER A 218 8.27 11.87 -23.84
CA SER A 218 8.02 11.72 -25.28
C SER A 218 8.26 13.02 -26.02
#